data_AF-A0A7Y5SB66-F1
#
_entry.id   AF-A0A7Y5SB66-F1
#
_cell.length_a   1.000
_cell.length_b   1.000
_cell.length_c   1.000
_cell.angle_alpha   90.00
_cell.angle_beta   90.00
_cell.angle_gamma   90.00
#
_symmetry.space_group_name_H-M   'P 1'
#
loop_
_entity.id
_entity.type
_entity.pdbx_description
1 polymer ?
#
loop_
_entity_poly.entity_id
_entity_poly.type
_entity_poly.pdbx_seq_one_letter_code
_entity_poly.pdbx_strand_id
1 'polypeptide(L)'
;MARTHKGDLAPPDWTCLKCDYSLVGLRVGGKCPECGTIIAPPKSSATRDDHMTDAPIPYLKGMAAGYLYMMMGGVGMIGFSIAARHFAEPWLMVAGTIAAGAWWAGVFVVTQPRRSAVRPYAEMVAQWRRTRLANRISQAVWPLGFAVGATAMFVHQAALNAALASGTMPVGLLGAMSKGVVALYSLAGLCVLAASLGLVPLCVQLSDIADWSGDTGLGNRLRVAAWGLAFGVPTVTLGPLVASIAGVPSPILFFLNIMIVLAFITLIGCSLVFLTCLFSQCGMAFWAVRNSITGRERDIRVATRKAERYDEIVSRQMASAPVEPALSPSDTVPVLKTPRAPGVKPKGPYVEPAKPGETYGIAED
;
A
#
# COMPACT_ATOMS: atom_id res chain seq x y z
N MET A 1 21.75 8.59 -10.56
CA MET A 1 20.88 9.69 -11.03
C MET A 1 21.66 10.98 -10.99
N ALA A 2 21.63 11.79 -12.05
CA ALA A 2 22.23 13.12 -12.03
C ALA A 2 21.54 13.98 -10.96
N ARG A 3 22.31 14.66 -10.11
CA ARG A 3 21.75 15.61 -9.13
C ARG A 3 21.11 16.75 -9.93
N THR A 4 19.81 16.97 -9.76
CA THR A 4 19.15 18.16 -10.31
C THR A 4 19.54 19.36 -9.47
N HIS A 5 20.13 20.36 -10.12
CA HIS A 5 20.53 21.61 -9.51
C HIS A 5 19.43 22.65 -9.65
N LYS A 6 19.46 23.67 -8.77
CA LYS A 6 18.57 24.83 -8.86
C LYS A 6 18.75 25.48 -10.25
N GLY A 7 17.65 25.63 -11.00
CA GLY A 7 17.65 26.15 -12.37
C GLY A 7 17.40 25.09 -13.45
N ASP A 8 17.58 23.80 -13.13
CA ASP A 8 17.24 22.72 -14.06
C ASP A 8 15.72 22.64 -14.28
N LEU A 9 15.30 22.04 -15.39
CA LEU A 9 13.91 21.71 -15.60
C LEU A 9 13.54 20.51 -14.72
N ALA A 10 12.39 20.59 -14.05
CA ALA A 10 11.89 19.47 -13.28
C ALA A 10 11.60 18.27 -14.22
N PRO A 11 12.04 17.06 -13.83
CA PRO A 11 11.87 15.86 -14.64
C PRO A 11 10.39 15.48 -14.81
N PRO A 12 10.05 14.62 -15.78
CA PRO A 12 8.68 14.28 -16.16
C PRO A 12 7.80 13.72 -15.02
N ASP A 13 8.43 13.19 -13.97
CA ASP A 13 7.72 12.47 -12.90
C ASP A 13 7.39 13.36 -11.69
N TRP A 14 7.78 14.63 -11.70
CA TRP A 14 7.57 15.52 -10.56
C TRP A 14 6.17 16.09 -10.55
N THR A 15 5.56 16.03 -9.37
CA THR A 15 4.31 16.74 -9.07
C THR A 15 4.49 17.66 -7.87
N CYS A 16 3.69 18.71 -7.82
CA CYS A 16 3.70 19.64 -6.71
C CYS A 16 3.19 18.94 -5.45
N LEU A 17 4.00 18.92 -4.39
CA LEU A 17 3.64 18.28 -3.11
C LEU A 17 2.38 18.87 -2.43
N LYS A 18 1.94 20.08 -2.83
CA LYS A 18 0.76 20.73 -2.25
C LYS A 18 -0.54 20.41 -2.99
N CYS A 19 -0.52 20.41 -4.33
CA CYS A 19 -1.72 20.33 -5.17
C CYS A 19 -1.67 19.24 -6.24
N ASP A 20 -0.65 18.39 -6.23
CA ASP A 20 -0.40 17.33 -7.23
C ASP A 20 -0.27 17.81 -8.69
N TYR A 21 -0.14 19.12 -8.94
CA TYR A 21 0.09 19.67 -10.28
C TYR A 21 1.40 19.17 -10.89
N SER A 22 1.36 18.77 -12.16
CA SER A 22 2.53 18.31 -12.92
C SER A 22 3.59 19.41 -13.03
N LEU A 23 4.80 19.17 -12.53
CA LEU A 23 5.88 20.16 -12.56
C LEU A 23 6.75 20.08 -13.81
N VAL A 24 6.39 19.25 -14.77
CA VAL A 24 7.20 18.98 -15.97
C VAL A 24 7.46 20.26 -16.75
N GLY A 25 8.74 20.53 -17.04
CA GLY A 25 9.15 21.72 -17.79
C GLY A 25 9.15 23.02 -16.96
N LEU A 26 8.78 22.99 -15.68
CA LEU A 26 8.98 24.11 -14.78
C LEU A 26 10.40 24.10 -14.19
N ARG A 27 10.99 25.27 -13.99
CA ARG A 27 12.34 25.38 -13.42
C ARG A 27 12.32 25.04 -11.93
N VAL A 28 13.26 24.20 -11.51
CA VAL A 28 13.53 23.93 -10.10
C VAL A 28 13.94 25.23 -9.40
N GLY A 29 13.20 25.62 -8.38
CA GLY A 29 13.26 26.91 -7.68
C GLY A 29 12.16 27.91 -8.10
N GLY A 30 11.39 27.63 -9.15
CA GLY A 30 10.23 28.42 -9.56
C GLY A 30 9.01 28.23 -8.63
N LYS A 31 7.91 28.93 -8.90
CA LYS A 31 6.64 28.75 -8.17
C LYS A 31 5.71 27.82 -8.97
N CYS A 32 5.01 26.93 -8.28
CA CYS A 32 3.93 26.13 -8.86
C CYS A 32 2.80 27.08 -9.33
N PRO A 33 2.31 26.95 -10.57
CA PRO A 33 1.31 27.86 -11.13
C PRO A 33 -0.05 27.76 -10.42
N GLU A 34 -0.42 26.57 -9.93
CA GLU A 34 -1.72 26.35 -9.28
C GLU A 34 -1.77 26.87 -7.84
N CYS A 35 -0.70 26.66 -7.06
CA CYS A 35 -0.75 26.89 -5.62
C CYS A 35 0.34 27.81 -5.09
N GLY A 36 1.19 28.37 -5.96
CA GLY A 36 2.28 29.28 -5.63
C GLY A 36 3.47 28.65 -4.89
N THR A 37 3.43 27.35 -4.58
CA THR A 37 4.46 26.66 -3.79
C THR A 37 5.79 26.64 -4.56
N ILE A 38 6.91 27.00 -3.89
CA ILE A 38 8.24 26.95 -4.50
C ILE A 38 8.61 25.49 -4.80
N ILE A 39 9.07 25.23 -6.02
CA ILE A 39 9.55 23.93 -6.49
C ILE A 39 10.94 23.72 -5.90
N ALA A 40 11.03 23.10 -4.73
CA ALA A 40 12.33 22.74 -4.17
C ALA A 40 12.89 21.51 -4.92
N PRO A 41 14.20 21.44 -5.21
CA PRO A 41 14.79 20.16 -5.59
C PRO A 41 14.52 19.15 -4.47
N PRO A 42 14.24 17.87 -4.79
CA PRO A 42 14.19 16.82 -3.80
C PRO A 42 15.53 16.90 -3.09
N LYS A 43 15.48 17.09 -1.76
CA LYS A 43 16.70 17.07 -0.97
C LYS A 43 17.37 15.75 -1.32
N SER A 44 18.56 15.82 -1.93
CA SER A 44 19.37 14.65 -2.20
C SER A 44 19.93 14.14 -0.87
N SER A 45 19.07 13.70 0.03
CA SER A 45 19.49 12.86 1.13
C SER A 45 19.68 11.48 0.50
N ALA A 46 20.89 11.27 -0.02
CA ALA A 46 21.41 9.96 -0.39
C ALA A 46 21.40 8.97 0.79
N THR A 47 20.96 9.41 1.97
CA THR A 47 20.88 8.68 3.24
C THR A 47 19.52 8.75 3.93
N ARG A 48 18.45 9.36 3.35
CA ARG A 48 17.11 9.19 3.97
C ARG A 48 16.60 7.82 3.58
N ASP A 49 16.42 6.99 4.59
CA ASP A 49 15.59 5.81 4.50
C ASP A 49 14.19 6.22 4.01
N ASP A 50 13.71 5.52 2.98
CA ASP A 50 12.36 5.70 2.43
C ASP A 50 11.36 5.27 3.51
N HIS A 51 10.83 6.23 4.27
CA HIS A 51 9.91 5.97 5.38
C HIS A 51 8.46 6.28 5.01
N MET A 52 7.53 5.48 5.54
CA MET A 52 6.09 5.64 5.32
C MET A 52 5.55 7.03 5.68
N THR A 53 6.12 7.71 6.68
CA THR A 53 5.68 9.07 7.09
C THR A 53 5.95 10.15 6.05
N ASP A 54 6.89 9.90 5.11
CA ASP A 54 7.24 10.84 4.05
C ASP A 54 6.33 10.69 2.82
N ALA A 55 5.38 9.75 2.83
CA ALA A 55 4.44 9.53 1.74
C ALA A 55 3.32 10.60 1.70
N PRO A 56 2.71 10.87 0.52
CA PRO A 56 1.62 11.83 0.41
C PRO A 56 0.40 11.47 1.28
N ILE A 57 -0.17 12.47 1.96
CA ILE A 57 -1.35 12.29 2.85
C ILE A 57 -2.53 11.58 2.17
N PRO A 58 -2.93 11.90 0.92
CA PRO A 58 -4.04 11.20 0.27
C PRO A 58 -3.78 9.70 0.10
N TYR A 59 -2.52 9.34 -0.19
CA TYR A 59 -2.10 7.94 -0.31
C TYR A 59 -2.18 7.21 1.03
N LEU A 60 -1.69 7.82 2.11
CA LEU A 60 -1.75 7.25 3.46
C LEU A 60 -3.20 7.07 3.95
N LYS A 61 -4.09 8.03 3.67
CA LYS A 61 -5.54 7.90 3.94
C LYS A 61 -6.17 6.75 3.17
N GLY A 62 -5.84 6.62 1.89
CA GLY A 62 -6.26 5.50 1.05
C GLY A 62 -5.80 4.17 1.64
N MET A 63 -4.52 4.05 1.98
CA MET A 63 -3.95 2.85 2.58
C MET A 63 -4.65 2.47 3.90
N ALA A 64 -4.90 3.43 4.79
CA ALA A 64 -5.63 3.18 6.04
C ALA A 64 -7.06 2.66 5.78
N ALA A 65 -7.79 3.26 4.85
CA ALA A 65 -9.10 2.77 4.44
C ALA A 65 -9.03 1.36 3.82
N GLY A 66 -7.99 1.08 3.04
CA GLY A 66 -7.73 -0.25 2.49
C GLY A 66 -7.57 -1.33 3.56
N TYR A 67 -6.76 -1.06 4.59
CA TYR A 67 -6.60 -1.99 5.73
C TYR A 67 -7.89 -2.17 6.51
N LEU A 68 -8.67 -1.09 6.70
CA LEU A 68 -9.98 -1.17 7.34
C LEU A 68 -10.94 -2.06 6.55
N TYR A 69 -11.01 -1.91 5.22
CA TYR A 69 -11.83 -2.76 4.36
C TYR A 69 -11.39 -4.22 4.38
N MET A 70 -10.09 -4.50 4.37
CA MET A 70 -9.58 -5.87 4.53
C MET A 70 -9.96 -6.44 5.90
N MET A 71 -9.83 -5.69 6.99
CA MET A 71 -10.18 -6.18 8.32
C MET A 71 -11.68 -6.49 8.42
N MET A 72 -12.53 -5.54 8.04
CA MET A 72 -13.99 -5.72 8.08
C MET A 72 -14.46 -6.84 7.15
N GLY A 73 -13.90 -6.92 5.95
CA GLY A 73 -14.18 -7.99 5.00
C GLY A 73 -13.73 -9.36 5.51
N GLY A 74 -12.54 -9.45 6.10
CA GLY A 74 -12.00 -10.69 6.67
C GLY A 74 -12.82 -11.20 7.84
N VAL A 75 -13.11 -10.34 8.83
CA VAL A 75 -13.97 -10.67 9.97
C VAL A 75 -15.38 -11.03 9.50
N GLY A 76 -15.94 -10.28 8.55
CA GLY A 76 -17.25 -10.54 7.97
C GLY A 76 -17.32 -11.90 7.27
N MET A 77 -16.33 -12.22 6.41
CA MET A 77 -16.26 -13.53 5.75
C MET A 77 -16.23 -14.69 6.75
N ILE A 78 -15.43 -14.58 7.81
CA ILE A 78 -15.36 -15.61 8.86
C ILE A 78 -16.70 -15.73 9.60
N GLY A 79 -17.25 -14.60 10.07
CA GLY A 79 -18.50 -14.56 10.82
C GLY A 79 -19.68 -15.10 10.01
N PHE A 80 -19.82 -14.68 8.76
CA PHE A 80 -20.89 -15.16 7.87
C PHE A 80 -20.70 -16.61 7.45
N SER A 81 -19.47 -17.12 7.32
CA SER A 81 -19.24 -18.55 7.05
C SER A 81 -19.66 -19.43 8.24
N ILE A 82 -19.32 -19.00 9.46
CA ILE A 82 -19.74 -19.68 10.69
C ILE A 82 -21.27 -19.66 10.79
N ALA A 83 -21.89 -18.49 10.61
CA ALA A 83 -23.33 -18.34 10.67
C ALA A 83 -24.05 -19.16 9.57
N ALA A 84 -23.57 -19.12 8.32
CA ALA A 84 -24.14 -19.90 7.22
C ALA A 84 -24.10 -21.41 7.51
N ARG A 85 -23.03 -21.89 8.17
CA ARG A 85 -22.92 -23.28 8.60
C ARG A 85 -23.92 -23.65 9.71
N HIS A 86 -24.15 -22.75 10.67
CA HIS A 86 -25.03 -23.03 11.81
C HIS A 86 -26.51 -22.88 11.50
N PHE A 87 -26.88 -21.87 10.71
CA PHE A 87 -28.27 -21.57 10.41
C PHE A 87 -28.74 -22.15 9.08
N ALA A 88 -27.82 -22.57 8.18
CA ALA A 88 -28.12 -23.08 6.84
C ALA A 88 -28.87 -22.09 5.93
N GLU A 89 -28.74 -20.81 6.21
CA GLU A 89 -29.48 -19.72 5.57
C GLU A 89 -28.69 -19.10 4.39
N PRO A 90 -29.08 -19.28 3.11
CA PRO A 90 -28.32 -18.81 1.93
C PRO A 90 -27.94 -17.31 1.89
N TRP A 91 -28.69 -16.43 2.52
CA TRP A 91 -28.45 -14.98 2.53
C TRP A 91 -27.28 -14.61 3.41
N LEU A 92 -26.89 -15.48 4.35
CA LEU A 92 -25.63 -15.36 5.06
C LEU A 92 -24.45 -15.54 4.11
N MET A 93 -24.56 -16.42 3.10
CA MET A 93 -23.53 -16.50 2.04
C MET A 93 -23.54 -15.28 1.13
N VAL A 94 -24.70 -14.69 0.84
CA VAL A 94 -24.79 -13.42 0.11
C VAL A 94 -24.10 -12.29 0.88
N ALA A 95 -24.33 -12.19 2.19
CA ALA A 95 -23.62 -11.26 3.06
C ALA A 95 -22.11 -11.55 3.08
N GLY A 96 -21.73 -12.84 3.09
CA GLY A 96 -20.35 -13.29 2.91
C GLY A 96 -19.72 -12.82 1.59
N THR A 97 -20.46 -12.86 0.48
CA THR A 97 -20.02 -12.33 -0.83
C THR A 97 -19.75 -10.83 -0.77
N ILE A 98 -20.60 -10.06 -0.09
CA ILE A 98 -20.41 -8.61 0.10
C ILE A 98 -19.16 -8.35 0.95
N ALA A 99 -18.98 -9.10 2.05
CA ALA A 99 -17.78 -9.02 2.89
C ALA A 99 -16.50 -9.38 2.11
N ALA A 100 -16.56 -10.41 1.27
CA ALA A 100 -15.46 -10.79 0.37
C ALA A 100 -15.17 -9.72 -0.69
N GLY A 101 -16.20 -9.01 -1.18
CA GLY A 101 -16.04 -7.85 -2.03
C GLY A 101 -15.32 -6.70 -1.33
N ALA A 102 -15.68 -6.41 -0.07
CA ALA A 102 -14.99 -5.41 0.75
C ALA A 102 -13.52 -5.80 1.01
N TRP A 103 -13.26 -7.08 1.29
CA TRP A 103 -11.90 -7.62 1.40
C TRP A 103 -11.08 -7.36 0.13
N TRP A 104 -11.64 -7.74 -1.04
CA TRP A 104 -10.98 -7.56 -2.32
C TRP A 104 -10.72 -6.09 -2.67
N ALA A 105 -11.68 -5.20 -2.38
CA ALA A 105 -11.52 -3.76 -2.53
C ALA A 105 -10.37 -3.24 -1.64
N GLY A 106 -10.31 -3.70 -0.39
CA GLY A 106 -9.20 -3.42 0.52
C GLY A 106 -7.85 -3.85 -0.04
N VAL A 107 -7.75 -5.08 -0.57
CA VAL A 107 -6.55 -5.60 -1.25
C VAL A 107 -6.16 -4.70 -2.42
N PHE A 108 -7.11 -4.26 -3.25
CA PHE A 108 -6.82 -3.39 -4.40
C PHE A 108 -6.21 -2.06 -3.97
N VAL A 109 -6.68 -1.50 -2.85
CA VAL A 109 -6.20 -0.23 -2.28
C VAL A 109 -4.82 -0.39 -1.63
N VAL A 110 -4.61 -1.37 -0.76
CA VAL A 110 -3.32 -1.54 -0.06
C VAL A 110 -2.21 -2.00 -1.00
N THR A 111 -2.56 -2.71 -2.08
CA THR A 111 -1.60 -3.14 -3.10
C THR A 111 -1.33 -2.05 -4.14
N GLN A 112 -1.75 -0.79 -3.97
CA GLN A 112 -1.32 0.26 -4.89
C GLN A 112 0.20 0.51 -4.82
N PRO A 113 0.84 0.91 -5.93
CA PRO A 113 2.26 1.27 -5.92
C PRO A 113 2.57 2.28 -4.82
N ARG A 114 3.68 2.07 -4.10
CA ARG A 114 4.12 3.00 -3.06
C ARG A 114 4.40 4.36 -3.66
N ARG A 115 3.99 5.41 -2.95
CA ARG A 115 4.38 6.79 -3.27
C ARG A 115 5.45 7.22 -2.29
N SER A 116 6.70 7.14 -2.73
CA SER A 116 7.86 7.64 -2.01
C SER A 116 8.20 9.05 -2.48
N ALA A 117 8.68 9.90 -1.57
CA ALA A 117 9.27 11.19 -1.93
C ALA A 117 10.71 11.05 -2.47
N VAL A 118 11.38 9.92 -2.19
CA VAL A 118 12.79 9.69 -2.49
C VAL A 118 12.98 8.98 -3.84
N ARG A 119 12.13 7.99 -4.12
CA ARG A 119 12.27 7.13 -5.31
C ARG A 119 11.27 7.52 -6.40
N PRO A 120 11.65 7.48 -7.70
CA PRO A 120 10.74 7.78 -8.80
C PRO A 120 9.51 6.88 -8.80
N TYR A 121 8.35 7.45 -9.10
CA TYR A 121 7.10 6.70 -9.12
C TYR A 121 7.10 5.59 -10.19
N ALA A 122 7.74 5.82 -11.34
CA ALA A 122 7.86 4.82 -12.40
C ALA A 122 8.57 3.54 -11.92
N GLU A 123 9.62 3.67 -11.11
CA GLU A 123 10.34 2.54 -10.51
C GLU A 123 9.43 1.78 -9.53
N MET A 124 8.66 2.49 -8.69
CA MET A 124 7.68 1.89 -7.76
C MET A 124 6.56 1.14 -8.47
N VAL A 125 6.11 1.65 -9.62
CA VAL A 125 5.09 1.02 -10.47
C VAL A 125 5.63 -0.22 -11.19
N ALA A 126 6.90 -0.23 -11.56
CA ALA A 126 7.55 -1.41 -12.13
C ALA A 126 7.81 -2.47 -11.04
N GLN A 127 8.28 -2.04 -9.88
CA GLN A 127 8.55 -2.91 -8.73
C GLN A 127 7.26 -3.60 -8.28
N TRP A 128 7.25 -4.92 -8.14
CA TRP A 128 6.09 -5.71 -7.71
C TRP A 128 4.86 -5.65 -8.64
N ARG A 129 4.95 -5.17 -9.89
CA ARG A 129 3.79 -5.13 -10.81
C ARG A 129 3.10 -6.48 -10.95
N ARG A 130 3.87 -7.55 -11.13
CA ARG A 130 3.37 -8.93 -11.28
C ARG A 130 2.72 -9.43 -9.99
N THR A 131 3.36 -9.21 -8.85
CA THR A 131 2.84 -9.62 -7.54
C THR A 131 1.55 -8.90 -7.18
N ARG A 132 1.44 -7.59 -7.46
CA ARG A 132 0.20 -6.83 -7.28
C ARG A 132 -0.95 -7.41 -8.10
N LEU A 133 -0.69 -7.71 -9.38
CA LEU A 133 -1.68 -8.30 -10.26
C LEU A 133 -2.10 -9.68 -9.75
N ALA A 134 -1.13 -10.52 -9.37
CA ALA A 134 -1.39 -11.85 -8.82
C ALA A 134 -2.24 -11.77 -7.52
N ASN A 135 -1.92 -10.82 -6.63
CA ASN A 135 -2.70 -10.58 -5.41
C ASN A 135 -4.12 -10.14 -5.75
N ARG A 136 -4.31 -9.18 -6.66
CA ARG A 136 -5.65 -8.72 -7.04
C ARG A 136 -6.50 -9.81 -7.70
N ILE A 137 -5.91 -10.61 -8.58
CA ILE A 137 -6.61 -11.70 -9.28
C ILE A 137 -6.93 -12.82 -8.30
N SER A 138 -5.95 -13.30 -7.53
CA SER A 138 -6.16 -14.41 -6.59
C SER A 138 -7.16 -14.05 -5.50
N GLN A 139 -7.15 -12.81 -5.01
CA GLN A 139 -8.10 -12.37 -3.98
C GLN A 139 -9.49 -12.06 -4.54
N ALA A 140 -9.66 -11.85 -5.85
CA ALA A 140 -10.97 -11.77 -6.49
C ALA A 140 -11.72 -13.11 -6.48
N VAL A 141 -11.01 -14.21 -6.21
CA VAL A 141 -11.60 -15.55 -6.13
C VAL A 141 -12.43 -15.73 -4.85
N TRP A 142 -12.19 -14.94 -3.79
CA TRP A 142 -13.03 -14.95 -2.58
C TRP A 142 -14.50 -14.65 -2.87
N PRO A 143 -14.87 -13.47 -3.44
CA PRO A 143 -16.27 -13.17 -3.71
C PRO A 143 -16.88 -14.16 -4.72
N LEU A 144 -16.11 -14.65 -5.69
CA LEU A 144 -16.57 -15.70 -6.60
C LEU A 144 -16.93 -17.00 -5.83
N GLY A 145 -16.06 -17.45 -4.92
CA GLY A 145 -16.30 -18.64 -4.11
C GLY A 145 -17.55 -18.53 -3.24
N PHE A 146 -17.74 -17.39 -2.56
CA PHE A 146 -18.95 -17.13 -1.77
C PHE A 146 -20.20 -17.03 -2.64
N ALA A 147 -20.13 -16.40 -3.82
CA ALA A 147 -21.25 -16.32 -4.75
C ALA A 147 -21.68 -17.71 -5.25
N VAL A 148 -20.72 -18.54 -5.67
CA VAL A 148 -20.99 -19.93 -6.08
C VAL A 148 -21.57 -20.75 -4.92
N GLY A 149 -21.04 -20.58 -3.71
CA GLY A 149 -21.57 -21.22 -2.50
C GLY A 149 -22.99 -20.79 -2.17
N ALA A 150 -23.30 -19.50 -2.31
CA ALA A 150 -24.67 -18.98 -2.14
C ALA A 150 -25.62 -19.61 -3.17
N THR A 151 -25.23 -19.66 -4.44
CA THR A 151 -26.01 -20.33 -5.50
C THR A 151 -26.24 -21.81 -5.17
N ALA A 152 -25.22 -22.52 -4.68
CA ALA A 152 -25.35 -23.91 -4.26
C ALA A 152 -26.40 -24.08 -3.15
N MET A 153 -26.37 -23.19 -2.14
CA MET A 153 -27.33 -23.20 -1.03
C MET A 153 -28.75 -22.90 -1.50
N PHE A 154 -28.95 -21.89 -2.35
CA PHE A 154 -30.27 -21.56 -2.90
C PHE A 154 -30.85 -22.72 -3.73
N VAL A 155 -30.05 -23.32 -4.61
CA VAL A 155 -30.49 -24.47 -5.43
C VAL A 155 -30.82 -25.67 -4.54
N HIS A 156 -30.01 -25.93 -3.51
CA HIS A 156 -30.26 -27.00 -2.57
C HIS A 156 -31.57 -26.79 -1.80
N GLN A 157 -31.79 -25.60 -1.25
CA GLN A 157 -33.00 -25.28 -0.49
C GLN A 157 -34.26 -25.28 -1.37
N ALA A 158 -34.17 -24.77 -2.61
CA ALA A 158 -35.26 -24.85 -3.57
C ALA A 158 -35.63 -26.30 -3.91
N ALA A 159 -34.63 -27.18 -4.09
CA ALA A 159 -34.87 -28.60 -4.33
C ALA A 159 -35.54 -29.28 -3.13
N LEU A 160 -35.09 -28.99 -1.90
CA LEU A 160 -35.72 -29.49 -0.67
C LEU A 160 -37.18 -29.02 -0.56
N ASN A 161 -37.45 -27.73 -0.79
CA ASN A 161 -38.80 -27.18 -0.73
C ASN A 161 -39.73 -27.80 -1.79
N ALA A 162 -39.25 -27.97 -3.03
CA ALA A 162 -40.01 -28.62 -4.10
C ALA A 162 -40.33 -30.08 -3.76
N ALA A 163 -39.35 -30.80 -3.20
CA ALA A 163 -39.53 -32.18 -2.80
C ALA A 163 -40.52 -32.32 -1.63
N LEU A 164 -40.46 -31.42 -0.63
CA LEU A 164 -41.44 -31.33 0.46
C LEU A 164 -42.86 -31.07 -0.07
N ALA A 165 -43.00 -30.13 -1.00
CA ALA A 165 -44.29 -29.77 -1.60
C ALA A 165 -44.90 -30.90 -2.44
N SER A 166 -44.06 -31.75 -3.06
CA SER A 166 -44.54 -32.85 -3.91
C SER A 166 -45.10 -34.05 -3.14
N GLY A 167 -44.86 -34.16 -1.82
CA GLY A 167 -45.27 -35.32 -1.01
C GLY A 167 -44.57 -36.64 -1.38
N THR A 168 -43.62 -36.63 -2.32
CA THR A 168 -42.95 -37.84 -2.83
C THR A 168 -41.64 -38.18 -2.15
N MET A 169 -41.21 -37.44 -1.11
CA MET A 169 -39.89 -37.66 -0.52
C MET A 169 -39.81 -38.99 0.25
N PRO A 170 -38.99 -39.96 -0.20
CA PRO A 170 -38.60 -41.08 0.64
C PRO A 170 -37.70 -40.52 1.74
N VAL A 171 -37.96 -40.89 3.00
CA VAL A 171 -37.22 -40.44 4.20
C VAL A 171 -35.70 -40.67 4.07
N GLY A 172 -35.27 -41.66 3.27
CA GLY A 172 -33.85 -41.92 2.99
C GLY A 172 -33.16 -40.97 1.99
N LEU A 173 -33.90 -40.12 1.28
CA LEU A 173 -33.34 -39.23 0.25
C LEU A 173 -33.08 -37.79 0.73
N LEU A 174 -33.49 -37.43 1.96
CA LEU A 174 -33.31 -36.08 2.52
C LEU A 174 -31.85 -35.63 2.60
N GLY A 175 -30.89 -36.56 2.57
CA GLY A 175 -29.45 -36.26 2.56
C GLY A 175 -28.77 -36.37 1.20
N ALA A 176 -29.45 -36.86 0.16
CA ALA A 176 -28.84 -37.06 -1.15
C ALA A 176 -28.81 -35.73 -1.93
N MET A 177 -27.70 -35.00 -1.83
CA MET A 177 -27.48 -33.83 -2.68
C MET A 177 -27.43 -34.26 -4.14
N SER A 178 -28.14 -33.54 -5.01
CA SER A 178 -28.05 -33.78 -6.45
C SER A 178 -26.60 -33.58 -6.91
N LYS A 179 -26.17 -34.33 -7.93
CA LYS A 179 -24.80 -34.24 -8.47
C LYS A 179 -24.41 -32.80 -8.83
N GLY A 180 -25.38 -32.00 -9.30
CA GLY A 180 -25.19 -30.57 -9.60
C GLY A 180 -24.89 -29.72 -8.36
N VAL A 181 -25.59 -29.93 -7.25
CA VAL A 181 -25.33 -29.21 -5.98
C VAL A 181 -23.96 -29.59 -5.42
N VAL A 182 -23.58 -30.87 -5.47
CA VAL A 182 -22.25 -31.33 -5.06
C VAL A 182 -21.16 -30.68 -5.91
N ALA A 183 -21.36 -30.57 -7.22
CA ALA A 183 -20.42 -29.92 -8.13
C ALA A 183 -20.26 -28.42 -7.81
N LEU A 184 -21.34 -27.71 -7.49
CA LEU A 184 -21.30 -26.29 -7.10
C LEU A 184 -20.55 -26.08 -5.78
N TYR A 185 -20.80 -26.90 -4.75
CA TYR A 185 -20.04 -26.82 -3.50
C TYR A 185 -18.56 -27.16 -3.70
N SER A 186 -18.27 -28.15 -4.55
CA SER A 186 -16.89 -28.51 -4.89
C SER A 186 -16.17 -27.35 -5.58
N LEU A 187 -16.84 -26.68 -6.52
CA LEU A 187 -16.31 -25.49 -7.19
C LEU A 187 -16.07 -24.34 -6.19
N ALA A 188 -17.03 -24.09 -5.29
CA ALA A 188 -16.85 -23.10 -4.22
C ALA A 188 -15.64 -23.43 -3.33
N GLY A 189 -15.47 -24.70 -2.96
CA GLY A 189 -14.31 -25.19 -2.20
C GLY A 189 -12.99 -24.98 -2.94
N LEU A 190 -12.93 -25.26 -4.25
CA LEU A 190 -11.76 -25.00 -5.08
C LEU A 190 -11.45 -23.50 -5.17
N CYS A 191 -12.47 -22.63 -5.26
CA CYS A 191 -12.29 -21.19 -5.20
C CYS A 191 -11.68 -20.75 -3.86
N VAL A 192 -12.20 -21.25 -2.73
CA VAL A 192 -11.64 -20.95 -1.40
C VAL A 192 -10.19 -21.40 -1.28
N LEU A 193 -9.87 -22.59 -1.79
CA LEU A 193 -8.50 -23.11 -1.82
C LEU A 193 -7.58 -22.19 -2.63
N ALA A 194 -7.97 -21.84 -3.85
CA ALA A 194 -7.20 -20.95 -4.73
C ALA A 194 -7.01 -19.55 -4.13
N ALA A 195 -8.05 -18.99 -3.53
CA ALA A 195 -8.01 -17.68 -2.87
C ALA A 195 -7.08 -17.69 -1.64
N SER A 196 -7.08 -18.80 -0.89
CA SER A 196 -6.24 -19.01 0.29
C SER A 196 -4.77 -19.18 -0.07
N LEU A 197 -4.46 -19.91 -1.15
CA LEU A 197 -3.09 -19.97 -1.68
C LEU A 197 -2.61 -18.57 -2.13
N GLY A 198 -3.52 -17.76 -2.67
CA GLY A 198 -3.28 -16.35 -2.98
C GLY A 198 -2.96 -15.47 -1.77
N LEU A 199 -3.24 -15.90 -0.54
CA LEU A 199 -2.90 -15.13 0.66
C LEU A 199 -1.40 -15.08 0.90
N VAL A 200 -0.63 -16.07 0.41
CA VAL A 200 0.83 -16.11 0.60
C VAL A 200 1.51 -14.91 -0.04
N PRO A 201 1.39 -14.66 -1.37
CA PRO A 201 1.99 -13.48 -1.98
C PRO A 201 1.41 -12.16 -1.46
N LEU A 202 0.16 -12.17 -0.96
CA LEU A 202 -0.43 -11.01 -0.30
C LEU A 202 0.28 -10.71 1.02
N CYS A 203 0.46 -11.70 1.89
CA CYS A 203 1.16 -11.55 3.16
C CYS A 203 2.62 -11.13 2.96
N VAL A 204 3.30 -11.65 1.94
CA VAL A 204 4.66 -11.20 1.58
C VAL A 204 4.65 -9.72 1.21
N GLN A 205 3.72 -9.28 0.36
CA GLN A 205 3.61 -7.87 0.01
C GLN A 205 3.27 -6.99 1.22
N LEU A 206 2.36 -7.43 2.10
CA LEU A 206 2.03 -6.72 3.33
C LEU A 206 3.21 -6.68 4.30
N SER A 207 4.05 -7.72 4.36
CA SER A 207 5.25 -7.74 5.18
C SER A 207 6.28 -6.70 4.73
N ASP A 208 6.46 -6.54 3.42
CA ASP A 208 7.31 -5.50 2.85
C ASP A 208 6.74 -4.10 3.14
N ILE A 209 5.41 -3.94 3.28
CA ILE A 209 4.82 -2.66 3.69
C ILE A 209 5.05 -2.41 5.20
N ALA A 210 4.98 -3.45 6.03
CA ALA A 210 5.33 -3.36 7.45
C ALA A 210 6.80 -2.94 7.64
N ASP A 211 7.71 -3.55 6.88
CA ASP A 211 9.13 -3.19 6.92
C ASP A 211 9.35 -1.72 6.49
N TRP A 212 8.61 -1.24 5.47
CA TRP A 212 8.63 0.17 5.05
C TRP A 212 8.12 1.15 6.12
N SER A 213 7.21 0.69 6.98
CA SER A 213 6.79 1.45 8.16
C SER A 213 7.77 1.39 9.34
N GLY A 214 8.86 0.61 9.23
CA GLY A 214 9.86 0.42 10.29
C GLY A 214 9.49 -0.65 11.33
N ASP A 215 8.43 -1.44 11.10
CA ASP A 215 8.01 -2.53 12.00
C ASP A 215 8.33 -3.91 11.40
N THR A 216 9.60 -4.31 11.55
CA THR A 216 10.09 -5.62 11.08
C THR A 216 9.49 -6.80 11.85
N GLY A 217 9.08 -6.58 13.11
CA GLY A 217 8.41 -7.59 13.92
C GLY A 217 7.03 -7.94 13.36
N LEU A 218 6.28 -6.94 12.92
CA LEU A 218 5.02 -7.13 12.19
C LEU A 218 5.23 -7.80 10.84
N GLY A 219 6.27 -7.42 10.10
CA GLY A 219 6.66 -8.08 8.85
C GLY A 219 6.90 -9.59 9.03
N ASN A 220 7.63 -9.97 10.08
CA ASN A 220 7.89 -11.37 10.40
C ASN A 220 6.63 -12.14 10.79
N ARG A 221 5.74 -11.56 11.61
CA ARG A 221 4.45 -12.19 11.97
C ARG A 221 3.57 -12.46 10.74
N LEU A 222 3.51 -11.53 9.80
CA LEU A 222 2.78 -11.71 8.54
C LEU A 222 3.34 -12.86 7.69
N ARG A 223 4.67 -13.02 7.61
CA ARG A 223 5.33 -14.14 6.90
C ARG A 223 5.03 -15.48 7.56
N VAL A 224 5.08 -15.56 8.89
CA VAL A 224 4.74 -16.78 9.63
C VAL A 224 3.27 -17.14 9.45
N ALA A 225 2.37 -16.16 9.56
CA ALA A 225 0.94 -16.36 9.31
C ALA A 225 0.67 -16.86 7.88
N ALA A 226 1.40 -16.34 6.88
CA ALA A 226 1.28 -16.78 5.48
C ALA A 226 1.44 -18.30 5.33
N TRP A 227 2.47 -18.88 5.96
CA TRP A 227 2.72 -20.32 5.90
C TRP A 227 1.65 -21.13 6.62
N GLY A 228 1.23 -20.69 7.81
CA GLY A 228 0.15 -21.35 8.55
C GLY A 228 -1.16 -21.38 7.77
N LEU A 229 -1.49 -20.29 7.06
CA LEU A 229 -2.66 -20.23 6.19
C LEU A 229 -2.50 -21.11 4.94
N ALA A 230 -1.30 -21.10 4.33
CA ALA A 230 -0.98 -21.89 3.14
C ALA A 230 -1.12 -23.40 3.35
N PHE A 231 -0.76 -23.91 4.53
CA PHE A 231 -0.87 -25.33 4.86
C PHE A 231 -2.18 -25.68 5.58
N GLY A 232 -2.67 -24.78 6.42
CA GLY A 232 -3.88 -24.98 7.21
C GLY A 232 -5.13 -25.12 6.33
N VAL A 233 -5.33 -24.22 5.36
CA VAL A 233 -6.54 -24.25 4.51
C VAL A 233 -6.61 -25.51 3.64
N PRO A 234 -5.57 -25.90 2.86
CA PRO A 234 -5.62 -27.12 2.08
C PRO A 234 -5.84 -28.36 2.94
N THR A 235 -5.23 -28.44 4.12
CA THR A 235 -5.38 -29.60 5.01
C THR A 235 -6.82 -29.72 5.52
N VAL A 236 -7.43 -28.60 5.94
CA VAL A 236 -8.82 -28.57 6.42
C VAL A 236 -9.83 -28.80 5.30
N THR A 237 -9.56 -28.33 4.08
CA THR A 237 -10.48 -28.47 2.93
C THR A 237 -10.38 -29.83 2.24
N LEU A 238 -9.17 -30.34 2.02
CA LEU A 238 -8.93 -31.62 1.32
C LEU A 238 -8.95 -32.83 2.26
N GLY A 239 -8.67 -32.65 3.56
CA GLY A 239 -8.66 -33.74 4.54
C GLY A 239 -9.96 -34.55 4.56
N PRO A 240 -11.14 -33.92 4.71
CA PRO A 240 -12.42 -34.62 4.66
C PRO A 240 -12.70 -35.30 3.31
N LEU A 241 -12.21 -34.73 2.21
CA LEU A 241 -12.33 -35.33 0.87
C LEU A 241 -11.50 -36.61 0.76
N VAL A 242 -10.27 -36.62 1.29
CA VAL A 242 -9.44 -37.82 1.33
C VAL A 242 -10.05 -38.87 2.26
N ALA A 243 -10.59 -38.44 3.40
CA ALA A 243 -11.24 -39.33 4.37
C ALA A 243 -12.50 -40.01 3.83
N SER A 244 -13.15 -39.44 2.80
CA SER A 244 -14.36 -40.00 2.18
C SER A 244 -14.08 -40.98 1.05
N ILE A 245 -12.82 -41.16 0.63
CA ILE A 245 -12.45 -42.15 -0.38
C ILE A 245 -12.61 -43.55 0.21
N ALA A 246 -13.39 -44.40 -0.46
CA ALA A 246 -13.61 -45.77 -0.01
C ALA A 246 -12.29 -46.56 0.06
N GLY A 247 -12.09 -47.31 1.15
CA GLY A 247 -10.94 -48.19 1.31
C GLY A 247 -9.74 -47.59 2.04
N VAL A 248 -9.83 -46.37 2.59
CA VAL A 248 -8.78 -45.84 3.47
C VAL A 248 -8.75 -46.64 4.78
N PRO A 249 -7.61 -47.27 5.15
CA PRO A 249 -7.47 -48.01 6.40
C PRO A 249 -7.76 -47.14 7.65
N SER A 250 -8.41 -47.73 8.66
CA SER A 250 -8.76 -47.04 9.91
C SER A 250 -7.59 -46.32 10.61
N PRO A 251 -6.37 -46.89 10.70
CA PRO A 251 -5.22 -46.18 11.28
C PRO A 251 -4.88 -44.89 10.51
N ILE A 252 -4.96 -44.91 9.18
CA ILE A 252 -4.69 -43.73 8.34
C ILE A 252 -5.76 -42.66 8.58
N LEU A 253 -7.04 -43.04 8.69
CA LEU A 253 -8.11 -42.12 9.04
C LEU A 253 -7.89 -41.48 10.42
N PHE A 254 -7.42 -42.24 11.41
CA PHE A 254 -7.09 -41.70 12.74
C PHE A 254 -5.99 -40.63 12.67
N PHE A 255 -4.88 -40.91 11.99
CA PHE A 255 -3.80 -39.94 11.79
C PHE A 255 -4.26 -38.71 10.99
N LEU A 256 -5.06 -38.90 9.94
CA LEU A 256 -5.61 -37.83 9.13
C LEU A 256 -6.51 -36.89 9.98
N ASN A 257 -7.33 -37.45 10.87
CA ASN A 257 -8.16 -36.66 11.77
C ASN A 257 -7.31 -35.81 12.74
N ILE A 258 -6.24 -36.38 13.31
CA ILE A 258 -5.30 -35.62 14.16
C ILE A 258 -4.69 -34.47 13.36
N MET A 259 -4.23 -34.73 12.14
CA MET A 259 -3.65 -33.71 11.28
C MET A 259 -4.65 -32.62 10.91
N ILE A 260 -5.92 -32.96 10.64
CA ILE A 260 -6.99 -32.00 10.38
C ILE A 260 -7.24 -31.12 11.62
N VAL A 261 -7.31 -31.71 12.82
CA VAL A 261 -7.51 -30.95 14.07
C VAL A 261 -6.34 -30.00 14.32
N LEU A 262 -5.10 -30.47 14.18
CA LEU A 262 -3.92 -29.62 14.32
C LEU A 262 -3.91 -28.49 13.29
N ALA A 263 -4.18 -28.81 12.01
CA ALA A 263 -4.29 -27.82 10.95
C ALA A 263 -5.38 -26.80 11.22
N PHE A 264 -6.51 -27.21 11.81
CA PHE A 264 -7.60 -26.32 12.19
C PHE A 264 -7.20 -25.37 13.32
N ILE A 265 -6.53 -25.87 14.37
CA ILE A 265 -5.99 -25.03 15.45
C ILE A 265 -4.97 -24.04 14.90
N THR A 266 -4.03 -24.50 14.07
CA THR A 266 -3.05 -23.63 13.41
C THR A 266 -3.73 -22.59 12.52
N LEU A 267 -4.75 -22.98 11.75
CA LEU A 267 -5.51 -22.08 10.90
C LEU A 267 -6.18 -20.97 11.71
N ILE A 268 -6.81 -21.29 12.84
CA ILE A 268 -7.41 -20.31 13.75
C ILE A 268 -6.33 -19.38 14.30
N GLY A 269 -5.26 -19.93 14.87
CA GLY A 269 -4.17 -19.15 15.44
C GLY A 269 -3.54 -18.18 14.43
N CYS A 270 -3.20 -18.67 13.24
CA CYS A 270 -2.62 -17.85 12.17
C CYS A 270 -3.62 -16.83 11.62
N SER A 271 -4.91 -17.14 11.56
CA SER A 271 -5.95 -16.17 11.17
C SER A 271 -6.07 -15.04 12.19
N LEU A 272 -6.03 -15.34 13.49
CA LEU A 272 -6.05 -14.32 14.55
C LEU A 272 -4.78 -13.45 14.51
N VAL A 273 -3.60 -14.07 14.36
CA VAL A 273 -2.34 -13.33 14.17
C VAL A 273 -2.41 -12.44 12.93
N PHE A 274 -2.92 -12.95 11.82
CA PHE A 274 -3.06 -12.18 10.60
C PHE A 274 -4.02 -10.99 10.76
N LEU A 275 -5.19 -11.18 11.38
CA LEU A 275 -6.16 -10.10 11.65
C LEU A 275 -5.62 -9.04 12.60
N THR A 276 -4.91 -9.45 13.65
CA THR A 276 -4.23 -8.50 14.56
C THR A 276 -3.14 -7.72 13.82
N CYS A 277 -2.42 -8.36 12.89
CA CYS A 277 -1.44 -7.66 12.06
C CYS A 277 -2.11 -6.62 11.14
N LEU A 278 -3.25 -6.93 10.52
CA LEU A 278 -4.02 -5.96 9.73
C LEU A 278 -4.49 -4.77 10.57
N PHE A 279 -4.97 -5.05 11.79
CA PHE A 279 -5.37 -4.00 12.74
C PHE A 279 -4.18 -3.10 13.10
N SER A 280 -3.01 -3.68 13.40
CA SER A 280 -1.77 -2.93 13.65
C SER A 280 -1.35 -2.09 12.44
N GLN A 281 -1.38 -2.63 11.22
CA GLN A 281 -1.06 -1.88 10.01
C GLN A 281 -2.03 -0.71 9.77
N CYS A 282 -3.32 -0.92 10.03
CA CYS A 282 -4.32 0.15 10.00
C CYS A 282 -3.97 1.27 10.98
N GLY A 283 -3.64 0.91 12.22
CA GLY A 283 -3.19 1.86 13.25
C GLY A 283 -1.94 2.64 12.85
N MET A 284 -0.93 1.97 12.27
CA MET A 284 0.28 2.62 11.78
C MET A 284 0.01 3.57 10.62
N ALA A 285 -0.90 3.22 9.69
CA ALA A 285 -1.28 4.10 8.60
C ALA A 285 -1.97 5.37 9.13
N PHE A 286 -2.88 5.25 10.11
CA PHE A 286 -3.49 6.42 10.76
C PHE A 286 -2.48 7.27 11.53
N TRP A 287 -1.54 6.64 12.24
CA TRP A 287 -0.45 7.32 12.92
C TRP A 287 0.44 8.08 11.93
N ALA A 288 0.79 7.47 10.81
CA ALA A 288 1.57 8.11 9.76
C ALA A 288 0.84 9.32 9.15
N VAL A 289 -0.49 9.25 8.96
CA VAL A 289 -1.28 10.42 8.55
C VAL A 289 -1.14 11.56 9.56
N ARG A 290 -1.33 11.30 10.86
CA ARG A 290 -1.21 12.35 11.89
C ARG A 290 0.19 12.95 11.94
N ASN A 291 1.22 12.11 11.89
CA ASN A 291 2.60 12.56 11.93
C ASN A 291 3.05 13.32 10.68
N SER A 292 2.57 12.93 9.49
CA SER A 292 2.85 13.67 8.27
C SER A 292 2.26 15.09 8.32
N ILE A 293 1.10 15.26 8.95
CA ILE A 293 0.48 16.59 9.17
C ILE A 293 1.34 17.42 10.12
N THR A 294 1.68 16.88 11.30
CA THR A 294 2.52 17.58 12.28
C THR A 294 3.93 17.87 11.74
N GLY A 295 4.50 16.95 10.97
CA GLY A 295 5.78 17.13 10.28
C GLY A 295 5.73 18.27 9.28
N ARG A 296 4.66 18.34 8.48
CA ARG A 296 4.44 19.42 7.52
C ARG A 296 4.27 20.78 8.21
N GLU A 297 3.53 20.84 9.31
CA GLU A 297 3.40 22.06 10.12
C GLU A 297 4.73 22.52 10.71
N ARG A 298 5.56 21.59 11.19
CA ARG A 298 6.92 21.88 11.64
C ARG A 298 7.77 22.43 10.50
N ASP A 299 7.73 21.82 9.32
CA ASP A 299 8.50 22.25 8.17
C ASP A 299 8.06 23.64 7.69
N ILE A 300 6.76 23.94 7.71
CA ILE A 300 6.24 25.29 7.42
C ILE A 300 6.80 26.29 8.42
N ARG A 301 6.74 26.01 9.73
CA ARG A 301 7.30 26.91 10.76
C ARG A 301 8.80 27.15 10.59
N VAL A 302 9.56 26.11 10.27
CA VAL A 302 11.00 26.23 10.01
C VAL A 302 11.27 27.02 8.73
N ALA A 303 10.49 26.80 7.67
CA ALA A 303 10.60 27.56 6.42
C ALA A 303 10.29 29.05 6.63
N THR A 304 9.23 29.37 7.38
CA THR A 304 8.87 30.75 7.74
C THR A 304 10.00 31.42 8.51
N ARG A 305 10.52 30.79 9.58
CA ARG A 305 11.67 31.33 10.35
C ARG A 305 12.92 31.53 9.50
N LYS A 306 13.16 30.66 8.51
CA LYS A 306 14.29 30.82 7.59
C LYS A 306 14.08 31.97 6.60
N ALA A 307 12.86 32.17 6.13
CA ALA A 307 12.52 33.31 5.29
C ALA A 307 12.69 34.63 6.05
N GLU A 308 12.16 34.72 7.27
CA GLU A 308 12.32 35.89 8.16
C GLU A 308 13.79 36.23 8.41
N ARG A 309 14.63 35.23 8.74
CA ARG A 309 16.07 35.45 8.92
C ARG A 309 16.76 35.91 7.65
N TYR A 310 16.34 35.41 6.49
CA TYR A 310 16.91 35.83 5.22
C TYR A 310 16.57 37.30 4.93
N ASP A 311 15.32 37.70 5.16
CA ASP A 311 14.87 39.09 5.00
C ASP A 311 15.58 40.04 6.00
N GLU A 312 15.83 39.58 7.22
CA GLU A 312 16.62 40.32 8.21
C GLU A 312 18.08 40.52 7.75
N ILE A 313 18.71 39.50 7.17
CA ILE A 313 20.07 39.60 6.64
C ILE A 313 20.11 40.57 5.45
N VAL A 314 19.16 40.47 4.53
CA VAL A 314 19.07 41.36 3.36
C VAL A 314 18.85 42.80 3.80
N SER A 315 17.97 43.05 4.76
CA SER A 315 17.73 44.41 5.26
C SER A 315 18.95 45.00 5.96
N ARG A 316 19.69 44.21 6.75
CA ARG A 316 20.98 44.62 7.33
C ARG A 316 22.02 44.93 6.25
N GLN A 317 22.13 44.10 5.22
CA GLN A 317 23.04 44.33 4.10
C GLN A 317 22.72 45.63 3.36
N MET A 318 21.43 45.91 3.10
CA MET A 318 20.99 47.16 2.47
C MET A 318 21.26 48.38 3.35
N ALA A 319 21.06 48.27 4.68
CA ALA A 319 21.36 49.35 5.61
C ALA A 319 22.87 49.62 5.75
N SER A 320 23.70 48.59 5.62
CA SER A 320 25.16 48.69 5.67
C SER A 320 25.82 49.01 4.33
N ALA A 321 25.05 49.01 3.23
CA ALA A 321 25.58 49.34 1.92
C ALA A 321 26.13 50.78 1.99
N PRO A 322 27.43 51.00 1.70
CA PRO A 322 27.97 52.34 1.69
C PRO A 322 27.12 53.18 0.75
N VAL A 323 26.54 54.27 1.28
CA VAL A 323 25.88 55.27 0.46
C VAL A 323 26.97 55.77 -0.47
N GLU A 324 26.95 55.30 -1.72
CA GLU A 324 27.86 55.77 -2.74
C GLU A 324 27.72 57.29 -2.72
N PRO A 325 28.80 58.04 -2.39
CA PRO A 325 28.71 59.48 -2.31
C PRO A 325 28.16 59.94 -3.65
N ALA A 326 27.06 60.68 -3.62
CA ALA A 326 26.37 61.13 -4.82
C ALA A 326 27.43 61.67 -5.79
N LEU A 327 27.63 60.95 -6.90
CA LEU A 327 28.58 61.35 -7.94
C LEU A 327 28.28 62.81 -8.26
N SER A 328 29.29 63.67 -8.07
CA SER A 328 29.19 65.08 -8.41
C SER A 328 28.64 65.20 -9.83
N PRO A 329 27.59 66.01 -10.08
CA PRO A 329 27.05 66.20 -11.41
C PRO A 329 28.09 66.71 -12.43
N SER A 330 29.26 67.18 -12.00
CA SER A 330 30.32 67.71 -12.88
C SER A 330 31.13 66.64 -13.62
N ASP A 331 31.15 65.39 -13.17
CA ASP A 331 32.01 64.35 -13.75
C ASP A 331 31.21 63.40 -14.66
N THR A 332 30.34 63.98 -15.50
CA THR A 332 29.83 63.28 -16.68
C THR A 332 30.93 63.18 -17.72
N VAL A 333 31.92 62.33 -17.46
CA VAL A 333 32.81 61.85 -18.52
C VAL A 333 31.87 61.22 -19.56
N PRO A 334 31.91 61.67 -20.84
CA PRO A 334 31.08 61.09 -21.88
C PRO A 334 31.34 59.59 -21.88
N VAL A 335 30.28 58.81 -21.65
CA VAL A 335 30.31 57.35 -21.71
C VAL A 335 30.78 56.99 -23.10
N LEU A 336 32.09 56.79 -23.25
CA LEU A 336 32.70 56.24 -24.44
C LEU A 336 32.06 54.86 -24.57
N LYS A 337 31.18 54.71 -25.55
CA LYS A 337 30.56 53.44 -25.92
C LYS A 337 31.68 52.50 -26.38
N THR A 338 32.39 51.88 -25.43
CA THR A 338 33.22 50.74 -25.75
C THR A 338 32.29 49.67 -26.31
N PRO A 339 32.56 49.17 -27.54
CA PRO A 339 31.74 48.14 -28.14
C PRO A 339 31.60 46.97 -27.17
N ARG A 340 30.35 46.67 -26.84
CA ARG A 340 29.96 45.64 -25.90
C ARG A 340 30.50 44.32 -26.41
N ALA A 341 31.60 43.85 -25.84
CA ALA A 341 32.10 42.51 -26.10
C ALA A 341 30.96 41.52 -25.78
N PRO A 342 30.77 40.47 -26.59
CA PRO A 342 29.66 39.54 -26.42
C PRO A 342 29.69 38.86 -25.04
N GLY A 343 28.78 39.32 -24.17
CA GLY A 343 28.09 38.58 -23.11
C GLY A 343 28.89 37.55 -22.30
N VAL A 344 29.87 37.99 -21.50
CA VAL A 344 30.32 37.17 -20.37
C VAL A 344 29.22 37.21 -19.30
N LYS A 345 28.45 36.12 -19.19
CA LYS A 345 27.43 35.96 -18.15
C LYS A 345 28.11 36.07 -16.77
N PRO A 346 27.54 36.82 -15.81
CA PRO A 346 28.07 36.88 -14.46
C PRO A 346 28.11 35.46 -13.88
N LYS A 347 29.32 34.94 -13.65
CA LYS A 347 29.52 33.73 -12.86
C LYS A 347 29.12 34.09 -11.43
N GLY A 348 27.96 33.61 -10.98
CA GLY A 348 27.66 33.60 -9.55
C GLY A 348 28.74 32.83 -8.77
N PRO A 349 28.74 32.88 -7.43
CA PRO A 349 29.69 32.16 -6.60
C PRO A 349 29.46 30.65 -6.76
N TYR A 350 30.02 30.08 -7.82
CA TYR A 350 30.08 28.66 -8.06
C TYR A 350 31.33 28.18 -7.34
N VAL A 351 31.14 27.42 -6.25
CA VAL A 351 32.22 26.61 -5.71
C VAL A 351 32.52 25.57 -6.79
N GLU A 352 33.69 25.66 -7.41
CA GLU A 352 34.12 24.65 -8.38
C GLU A 352 34.08 23.28 -7.69
N PRO A 353 33.46 22.26 -8.31
CA PRO A 353 33.48 20.91 -7.76
C PRO A 353 34.94 20.45 -7.64
N ALA A 354 35.30 19.94 -6.46
CA ALA A 354 36.64 19.47 -6.13
C ALA A 354 37.22 18.61 -7.25
N LYS A 355 38.47 18.86 -7.63
CA LYS A 355 39.15 18.03 -8.63
C LYS A 355 39.24 16.60 -8.09
N PRO A 356 39.14 15.56 -8.95
CA PRO A 356 39.28 14.18 -8.52
C PRO A 356 40.62 13.99 -7.79
N GLY A 357 40.59 13.82 -6.47
CA GLY A 357 41.78 13.69 -5.61
C GLY A 357 41.94 14.73 -4.51
N GLU A 358 41.18 15.83 -4.49
CA GLU A 358 41.21 16.80 -3.39
C GLU A 358 40.21 16.42 -2.29
N THR A 359 40.72 15.86 -1.19
CA THR A 359 39.96 15.69 0.05
C THR A 359 40.03 16.97 0.86
N TYR A 360 38.90 17.66 1.04
CA TYR A 360 38.80 18.73 2.05
C TYR A 360 38.97 18.11 3.43
N GLY A 361 40.05 18.50 4.12
CA GLY A 361 40.20 18.24 5.55
C GLY A 361 39.07 18.94 6.28
N ILE A 362 38.08 18.17 6.71
CA ILE A 362 37.10 18.64 7.69
C ILE A 362 37.89 18.70 9.00
N ALA A 363 38.08 19.90 9.54
CA ALA A 363 38.61 20.03 10.88
C ALA A 363 37.66 19.31 11.83
N GLU A 364 38.15 18.25 12.47
CA GLU A 364 37.48 17.61 13.59
C GLU A 364 37.65 18.54 14.79
N ASP A 365 36.54 19.16 15.22
CA ASP A 365 36.40 19.81 16.53
C ASP A 365 35.71 18.85 17.51
#